data_AF-A0A259PMZ1-F1
#
_entry.id   AF-A0A259PMZ1-F1
#
_cell.length_a   1.000
_cell.length_b   1.000
_cell.length_c   1.000
_cell.angle_alpha   90.00
_cell.angle_beta   90.00
_cell.angle_gamma   90.00
#
_symmetry.space_group_name_H-M   'P 1'
#
loop_
_entity.id
_entity.type
_entity.pdbx_description
1 polymer ?
#
loop_
_entity_poly.entity_id
_entity_poly.type
_entity_poly.pdbx_seq_one_letter_code
_entity_poly.pdbx_strand_id
1 'polypeptide(L)'
;MQWTQLGYGRTSSTSTAQQTPRNLFGFKDGTANVMAEDTEALAQHVWVPAGEAWLSGGSYLVARRIRMSIETWDRASLREQEAVVGRTKGEGAPLSGGTERTEPDLAATGPGGSRLVPADSHVRLAHPSTNGGVRMLRRGYTFTDGNDALGRLDAGLMFLAFVRDPRTHYVPMQTTLARSDAMGEYLQHTGSGLYAVPAGVAEGSLVLGADGTPVTTAASPFVGQAAFD
;
A
#
# COMPACT_ATOMS: atom_id res chain seq x y z
N MET A 1 -19.58 9.65 -13.82
CA MET A 1 -18.74 9.17 -12.71
C MET A 1 -18.87 7.65 -12.66
N GLN A 2 -17.76 6.89 -12.78
CA GLN A 2 -17.81 5.43 -12.87
C GLN A 2 -17.92 4.76 -11.49
N TRP A 3 -17.28 5.31 -10.47
CA TRP A 3 -17.40 4.88 -9.07
C TRP A 3 -16.88 5.97 -8.12
N THR A 4 -17.18 5.85 -6.83
CA THR A 4 -16.54 6.59 -5.74
C THR A 4 -16.36 5.65 -4.56
N GLN A 5 -15.25 5.78 -3.83
CA GLN A 5 -15.01 5.05 -2.59
C GLN A 5 -14.62 6.06 -1.52
N LEU A 6 -15.44 6.13 -0.47
CA LEU A 6 -15.10 6.91 0.71
C LEU A 6 -14.20 6.08 1.62
N GLY A 7 -13.29 6.76 2.30
CA GLY A 7 -12.42 6.17 3.31
C GLY A 7 -12.14 7.17 4.43
N TYR A 8 -11.79 6.65 5.59
CA TYR A 8 -11.48 7.42 6.78
C TYR A 8 -10.24 6.86 7.48
N GLY A 9 -9.62 7.71 8.30
CA GLY A 9 -8.34 7.39 8.93
C GLY A 9 -7.23 7.17 7.90
N ARG A 10 -5.99 7.07 8.39
CA ARG A 10 -4.87 6.60 7.58
C ARG A 10 -4.57 5.18 8.02
N THR A 11 -4.15 4.32 7.10
CA THR A 11 -3.66 2.97 7.43
C THR A 11 -2.16 2.84 7.16
N SER A 12 -1.47 3.96 6.92
CA SER A 12 -0.02 3.98 6.82
C SER A 12 0.55 5.33 7.24
N SER A 13 1.72 5.30 7.89
CA SER A 13 2.57 6.48 8.05
C SER A 13 3.34 6.72 6.75
N THR A 14 3.46 7.99 6.35
CA THR A 14 4.21 8.41 5.15
C THR A 14 5.35 9.36 5.50
N SER A 15 5.57 9.61 6.80
CA SER A 15 6.62 10.47 7.33
C SER A 15 7.04 9.94 8.70
N THR A 16 8.31 10.10 9.02
CA THR A 16 8.88 9.73 10.33
C THR A 16 8.25 10.51 11.51
N ALA A 17 7.65 11.67 11.26
CA ALA A 17 6.95 12.46 12.27
C ALA A 17 5.57 11.90 12.66
N GLN A 18 5.08 10.88 11.94
CA GLN A 18 3.76 10.28 12.16
C GLN A 18 3.87 9.01 12.99
N GLN A 19 2.94 8.86 13.94
CA GLN A 19 2.72 7.55 14.56
C GLN A 19 2.11 6.59 13.54
N THR A 20 2.51 5.32 13.60
CA THR A 20 1.98 4.29 12.72
C THR A 20 0.54 3.96 13.13
N PRO A 21 -0.46 4.20 12.26
CA PRO A 21 -1.85 3.94 12.58
C PRO A 21 -2.14 2.43 12.57
N ARG A 22 -3.34 2.04 13.00
CA ARG A 22 -3.83 0.66 12.92
C ARG A 22 -4.91 0.50 11.86
N ASN A 23 -4.92 -0.66 11.20
CA ASN A 23 -6.01 -1.06 10.32
C ASN A 23 -7.12 -1.81 11.10
N LEU A 24 -8.17 -2.27 10.41
CA LEU A 24 -9.31 -2.95 11.06
C LEU A 24 -8.99 -4.33 11.64
N PHE A 25 -7.89 -4.97 11.23
CA PHE A 25 -7.37 -6.16 11.92
C PHE A 25 -6.66 -5.82 13.23
N GLY A 26 -6.48 -4.54 13.53
CA GLY A 26 -5.88 -4.02 14.75
C GLY A 26 -4.35 -4.03 14.73
N PHE A 27 -3.71 -4.28 13.59
CA PHE A 27 -2.26 -4.24 13.44
C PHE A 27 -1.78 -2.86 13.02
N LYS A 28 -0.58 -2.48 13.48
CA LYS A 28 0.11 -1.30 12.98
C LYS A 28 0.39 -1.49 11.48
N ASP A 29 -0.01 -0.51 10.68
CA ASP A 29 0.12 -0.56 9.23
C ASP A 29 0.85 0.69 8.76
N GLY A 30 1.87 0.50 7.91
CA GLY A 30 2.81 1.54 7.47
C GLY A 30 4.21 1.52 8.11
N THR A 31 4.52 0.56 9.00
CA THR A 31 5.84 0.51 9.68
C THR A 31 7.05 0.52 8.74
N ALA A 32 7.05 -0.34 7.71
CA ALA A 32 8.15 -0.48 6.74
C ALA A 32 7.84 0.24 5.40
N ASN A 33 7.20 1.41 5.47
CA ASN A 33 6.87 2.20 4.29
C ASN A 33 8.05 3.03 3.79
N VAL A 34 8.06 3.41 2.51
CA VAL A 34 8.95 4.48 2.04
C VAL A 34 8.47 5.79 2.65
N MET A 35 9.34 6.48 3.39
CA MET A 35 9.01 7.72 4.09
C MET A 35 9.33 8.94 3.23
N ALA A 36 8.59 10.04 3.43
CA ALA A 36 8.79 11.30 2.72
C ALA A 36 10.24 11.82 2.83
N GLU A 37 10.89 11.55 3.97
CA GLU A 37 12.27 11.98 4.23
C GLU A 37 13.32 11.10 3.51
N ASP A 38 12.97 9.88 3.10
CA ASP A 38 13.86 8.95 2.37
C ASP A 38 13.79 9.26 0.85
N THR A 39 14.36 10.41 0.48
CA THR A 39 14.32 10.91 -0.90
C THR A 39 15.01 9.99 -1.91
N GLU A 40 16.04 9.26 -1.48
CA GLU A 40 16.73 8.26 -2.32
C GLU A 40 15.80 7.08 -2.62
N ALA A 41 15.14 6.51 -1.61
CA ALA A 41 14.16 5.45 -1.83
C ALA A 41 12.98 5.90 -2.68
N LEU A 42 12.50 7.13 -2.49
CA LEU A 42 11.44 7.70 -3.32
C LEU A 42 11.85 7.78 -4.79
N ALA A 43 13.06 8.29 -5.08
CA ALA A 43 13.59 8.35 -6.43
C ALA A 43 13.80 6.95 -7.04
N GLN A 44 14.20 5.97 -6.24
CA GLN A 44 14.44 4.61 -6.70
C GLN A 44 13.15 3.84 -6.99
N HIS A 45 12.12 4.00 -6.14
CA HIS A 45 10.98 3.08 -6.07
C HIS A 45 9.62 3.70 -6.35
N VAL A 46 9.48 5.03 -6.31
CA VAL A 46 8.19 5.72 -6.44
C VAL A 46 8.12 6.60 -7.67
N TRP A 47 9.15 7.41 -7.92
CA TRP A 47 9.15 8.38 -9.01
C TRP A 47 9.63 7.80 -10.33
N VAL A 48 8.91 8.11 -11.41
CA VAL A 48 9.32 7.83 -12.79
C VAL A 48 10.51 8.72 -13.14
N PRO A 49 11.62 8.16 -13.67
CA PRO A 49 12.83 8.93 -13.94
C PRO A 49 12.63 9.91 -15.10
N ALA A 50 13.53 10.89 -15.21
CA ALA A 50 13.57 11.77 -16.37
C ALA A 50 13.84 10.98 -17.66
N GLY A 51 13.24 11.42 -18.77
CA GLY A 51 13.40 10.81 -20.10
C GLY A 51 12.33 9.78 -20.45
N GLU A 52 11.46 9.41 -19.51
CA GLU A 52 10.26 8.61 -19.77
C GLU A 52 9.06 9.52 -20.03
N ALA A 53 8.82 9.84 -21.31
CA ALA A 53 7.62 10.49 -21.85
C ALA A 53 7.04 11.63 -20.99
N TRP A 54 5.71 11.78 -21.00
CA TRP A 54 4.94 12.77 -20.22
C TRP A 54 4.89 12.47 -18.71
N LEU A 55 5.27 11.26 -18.28
CA LEU A 55 5.15 10.80 -16.89
C LEU A 55 6.43 11.01 -16.08
N SER A 56 7.49 11.57 -16.66
CA SER A 56 8.72 11.93 -15.95
C SER A 56 8.41 12.75 -14.68
N GLY A 57 8.92 12.31 -13.52
CA GLY A 57 8.62 12.92 -12.22
C GLY A 57 7.25 12.58 -11.62
N GLY A 58 6.43 11.80 -12.34
CA GLY A 58 5.17 11.23 -11.87
C GLY A 58 5.36 9.88 -11.18
N SER A 59 4.27 9.14 -11.00
CA SER A 59 4.24 7.80 -10.39
C SER A 59 3.08 6.98 -10.95
N TYR A 60 3.06 5.68 -10.67
CA TYR A 60 1.89 4.84 -10.92
C TYR A 60 1.17 4.56 -9.61
N LEU A 61 -0.15 4.75 -9.61
CA LEU A 61 -1.02 4.45 -8.50
C LEU A 61 -1.74 3.12 -8.74
N VAL A 62 -1.46 2.16 -7.88
CA VAL A 62 -2.28 0.96 -7.73
C VAL A 62 -3.34 1.21 -6.66
N ALA A 63 -4.61 1.02 -7.04
CA ALA A 63 -5.75 1.15 -6.14
C ALA A 63 -6.46 -0.21 -6.01
N ARG A 64 -6.69 -0.67 -4.77
CA ARG A 64 -7.39 -1.93 -4.49
C ARG A 64 -8.40 -1.71 -3.37
N ARG A 65 -9.67 -2.04 -3.62
CA ARG A 65 -10.65 -2.18 -2.55
C ARG A 65 -10.54 -3.59 -1.99
N ILE A 66 -10.05 -3.71 -0.76
CA ILE A 66 -9.81 -4.98 -0.09
C ILE A 66 -10.76 -5.08 1.09
N ARG A 67 -11.79 -5.90 0.95
CA ARG A 67 -12.70 -6.22 2.05
C ARG A 67 -11.99 -7.15 3.03
N MET A 68 -12.17 -6.89 4.32
CA MET A 68 -11.61 -7.68 5.42
C MET A 68 -12.73 -8.52 6.06
N SER A 69 -12.53 -9.83 6.19
CA SER A 69 -13.44 -10.74 6.91
C SER A 69 -13.22 -10.63 8.42
N ILE A 70 -13.61 -9.50 9.00
CA ILE A 70 -13.33 -9.11 10.39
C ILE A 70 -13.91 -10.11 11.39
N GLU A 71 -15.12 -10.62 11.15
CA GLU A 71 -15.75 -11.58 12.06
C GLU A 71 -15.01 -12.91 12.11
N THR A 72 -14.45 -13.37 11.00
CA THR A 72 -13.60 -14.56 10.96
C THR A 72 -12.27 -14.28 11.65
N TRP A 73 -11.67 -13.12 11.36
CA TRP A 73 -10.42 -12.69 11.96
C TRP A 73 -10.48 -12.59 13.49
N ASP A 74 -11.54 -12.00 14.04
CA ASP A 74 -11.69 -11.80 15.49
C ASP A 74 -11.90 -13.11 16.27
N ARG A 75 -12.19 -14.22 15.58
CA ARG A 75 -12.25 -15.56 16.18
C ARG A 75 -10.89 -16.28 16.19
N ALA A 76 -9.95 -15.84 15.36
CA ALA A 76 -8.60 -16.40 15.34
C ALA A 76 -7.86 -16.05 16.64
N SER A 77 -7.01 -16.97 17.11
CA SER A 77 -6.21 -16.70 18.31
C SER A 77 -5.21 -15.56 18.04
N LEU A 78 -4.81 -14.81 19.07
CA LEU A 78 -3.78 -13.76 18.91
C LEU A 78 -2.50 -14.31 18.26
N ARG A 79 -2.07 -15.52 18.68
CA ARG A 79 -0.89 -16.18 18.12
C ARG A 79 -1.02 -16.44 16.62
N GLU A 80 -2.19 -16.86 16.18
CA GLU A 80 -2.49 -17.10 14.77
C GLU A 80 -2.51 -15.78 13.99
N GLN A 81 -3.18 -14.75 14.50
CA GLN A 81 -3.18 -13.42 13.88
C GLN A 81 -1.76 -12.87 13.70
N GLU A 82 -0.93 -12.97 14.75
CA GLU A 82 0.46 -12.53 14.72
C GLU A 82 1.32 -13.37 13.75
N ALA A 83 1.08 -14.69 13.66
CA ALA A 83 1.75 -15.57 12.70
C ALA A 83 1.39 -15.23 11.24
N VAL A 84 0.11 -14.99 10.96
CA VAL A 84 -0.40 -14.57 9.64
C VAL A 84 0.25 -13.25 9.22
N VAL A 85 0.35 -12.28 10.14
CA VAL A 85 0.95 -10.97 9.84
C VAL A 85 2.49 -11.06 9.77
N GLY A 86 3.12 -11.81 10.68
CA GLY A 86 4.57 -11.84 10.89
C GLY A 86 5.10 -10.76 11.85
N ARG A 87 4.21 -10.09 12.59
CA ARG A 87 4.53 -9.07 13.62
C ARG A 87 3.63 -9.24 14.83
N THR A 88 4.03 -8.70 15.97
CA THR A 88 3.20 -8.65 17.18
C THR A 88 2.10 -7.61 17.04
N LYS A 89 0.90 -7.88 17.58
CA LYS A 89 -0.24 -6.96 17.50
C LYS A 89 -0.05 -5.77 18.42
N GLY A 90 0.50 -5.98 19.62
CA GLY A 90 0.70 -4.94 20.62
C GLY A 90 1.69 -3.87 20.16
N GLU A 91 2.96 -4.23 20.05
CA GLU A 91 4.04 -3.31 19.69
C GLU A 91 4.17 -3.09 18.17
N GLY A 92 3.84 -4.09 17.37
CA GLY A 92 4.17 -4.09 15.94
C GLY A 92 5.59 -4.58 15.65
N ALA A 93 6.30 -5.16 16.63
CA ALA A 93 7.64 -5.71 16.45
C ALA A 93 7.61 -6.97 15.55
N PRO A 94 8.66 -7.26 14.77
CA PRO A 94 8.72 -8.54 14.06
C PRO A 94 8.75 -9.70 15.06
N LEU A 95 8.24 -10.88 14.64
CA LEU A 95 8.26 -12.08 15.49
C LEU A 95 9.67 -12.57 15.81
N SER A 96 10.69 -12.11 15.08
CA SER A 96 12.11 -12.31 15.40
C SER A 96 12.59 -11.49 16.61
N GLY A 97 11.79 -10.57 17.15
CA GLY A 97 12.11 -9.75 18.33
C GLY A 97 12.45 -8.28 18.02
N GLY A 98 12.54 -7.47 19.07
CA GLY A 98 12.83 -6.02 18.99
C GLY A 98 11.60 -5.13 19.21
N THR A 99 11.56 -3.98 18.54
CA THR A 99 10.47 -3.00 18.58
C THR A 99 9.82 -2.85 17.21
N GLU A 100 8.81 -1.99 17.07
CA GLU A 100 8.13 -1.75 15.79
C GLU A 100 9.11 -1.53 14.62
N ARG A 101 10.15 -0.72 14.82
CA ARG A 101 11.09 -0.32 13.77
C ARG A 101 12.29 -1.27 13.63
N THR A 102 12.33 -2.36 14.38
CA THR A 102 13.35 -3.41 14.19
C THR A 102 13.12 -4.12 12.85
N GLU A 103 14.21 -4.32 12.11
CA GLU A 103 14.17 -5.06 10.85
C GLU A 103 13.87 -6.55 11.12
N PRO A 104 12.91 -7.17 10.39
CA PRO A 104 12.61 -8.58 10.56
C PRO A 104 13.80 -9.48 10.19
N ASP A 105 14.23 -10.35 11.09
CA ASP A 105 15.15 -11.44 10.75
C ASP A 105 14.34 -12.64 10.22
N LEU A 106 14.29 -12.76 8.90
CA LEU A 106 13.55 -13.82 8.20
C LEU A 106 14.24 -15.19 8.27
N ALA A 107 15.49 -15.25 8.75
CA ALA A 107 16.25 -16.49 8.97
C ALA A 107 16.15 -16.97 10.42
N ALA A 108 15.68 -16.13 11.35
CA ALA A 108 15.58 -16.48 12.75
C ALA A 108 14.67 -17.70 13.00
N THR A 109 15.17 -18.63 13.80
CA THR A 109 14.47 -19.85 14.21
C THR A 109 14.25 -19.90 15.71
N GLY A 110 13.07 -20.36 16.12
CA GLY A 110 12.75 -20.65 17.50
C GLY A 110 13.16 -22.06 17.93
N PRO A 111 12.75 -22.48 19.15
CA PRO A 111 12.93 -23.84 19.61
C PRO A 111 12.38 -24.87 18.61
N GLY A 112 13.11 -25.97 18.42
CA GLY A 112 12.75 -27.01 17.46
C GLY A 112 13.00 -26.65 15.99
N GLY A 113 13.70 -25.55 15.70
CA GLY A 113 14.10 -25.17 14.34
C GLY A 113 12.98 -24.56 13.48
N SER A 114 11.81 -24.28 14.07
CA SER A 114 10.73 -23.59 13.39
C SER A 114 11.09 -22.13 13.13
N ARG A 115 10.71 -21.57 11.98
CA ARG A 115 10.94 -20.15 11.67
C ARG A 115 10.11 -19.28 12.62
N LEU A 116 10.71 -18.24 13.19
CA LEU A 116 9.98 -17.27 14.02
C LEU A 116 9.02 -16.42 13.19
N VAL A 117 9.44 -16.03 11.98
CA VAL A 117 8.57 -15.39 10.98
C VAL A 117 8.12 -16.47 9.98
N PRO A 118 6.83 -16.88 9.99
CA PRO A 118 6.34 -17.98 9.14
C PRO A 118 6.60 -17.75 7.65
N ALA A 119 6.75 -18.85 6.91
CA ALA A 119 7.11 -18.82 5.49
C ALA A 119 6.08 -18.09 4.62
N ASP A 120 4.83 -18.21 5.02
CA ASP A 120 3.59 -17.70 4.44
C ASP A 120 3.07 -16.42 5.14
N SER A 121 3.82 -15.86 6.09
CA SER A 121 3.43 -14.61 6.74
C SER A 121 3.49 -13.43 5.76
N HIS A 122 2.52 -12.53 5.88
CA HIS A 122 2.36 -11.38 5.00
C HIS A 122 3.64 -10.52 4.94
N VAL A 123 4.23 -10.19 6.10
CA VAL A 123 5.46 -9.39 6.17
C VAL A 123 6.63 -10.06 5.45
N ARG A 124 6.78 -11.38 5.54
CA ARG A 124 7.87 -12.11 4.86
C ARG A 124 7.69 -12.11 3.35
N LEU A 125 6.48 -12.40 2.89
CA LEU A 125 6.19 -12.48 1.46
C LEU A 125 6.20 -11.11 0.78
N ALA A 126 5.87 -10.04 1.51
CA ALA A 126 5.94 -8.66 1.02
C ALA A 126 7.32 -7.99 1.26
N HIS A 127 8.27 -8.70 1.87
CA HIS A 127 9.55 -8.11 2.26
C HIS A 127 10.43 -7.75 1.04
N PRO A 128 11.17 -6.64 1.04
CA PRO A 128 12.06 -6.30 -0.08
C PRO A 128 13.09 -7.39 -0.39
N SER A 129 13.65 -8.06 0.63
CA SER A 129 14.64 -9.14 0.43
C SER A 129 14.09 -10.37 -0.30
N THR A 130 12.76 -10.55 -0.34
CA THR A 130 12.09 -11.62 -1.09
C THR A 130 11.50 -11.12 -2.42
N ASN A 131 11.62 -9.82 -2.71
CA ASN A 131 11.02 -9.15 -3.86
C ASN A 131 12.05 -8.28 -4.62
N GLY A 132 13.32 -8.69 -4.67
CA GLY A 132 14.35 -8.00 -5.47
C GLY A 132 14.68 -6.58 -4.98
N GLY A 133 14.51 -6.31 -3.70
CA GLY A 133 14.78 -5.00 -3.08
C GLY A 133 13.70 -3.95 -3.32
N VAL A 134 12.60 -4.30 -4.00
CA VAL A 134 11.49 -3.39 -4.26
C VAL A 134 10.85 -2.91 -2.97
N ARG A 135 10.60 -1.61 -2.92
CA ARG A 135 9.76 -0.96 -1.91
C ARG A 135 8.64 -0.19 -2.63
N MET A 136 7.64 0.24 -1.87
CA MET A 136 6.54 1.05 -2.37
C MET A 136 6.06 2.03 -1.30
N LEU A 137 5.45 3.12 -1.74
CA LEU A 137 4.78 4.06 -0.85
C LEU A 137 3.31 3.66 -0.72
N ARG A 138 2.94 3.05 0.40
CA ARG A 138 1.56 2.68 0.73
C ARG A 138 0.87 3.86 1.40
N ARG A 139 -0.36 4.18 0.99
CA ARG A 139 -1.14 5.31 1.49
C ARG A 139 -2.63 4.98 1.54
N GLY A 140 -2.96 3.89 2.22
CA GLY A 140 -4.32 3.37 2.30
C GLY A 140 -5.22 4.11 3.29
N TYR A 141 -6.52 3.88 3.14
CA TYR A 141 -7.58 4.39 3.98
C TYR A 141 -8.50 3.24 4.40
N THR A 142 -9.02 3.27 5.62
CA THR A 142 -10.05 2.32 6.04
C THR A 142 -11.37 2.71 5.39
N PHE A 143 -12.22 1.75 5.04
CA PHE A 143 -13.61 2.01 4.67
C PHE A 143 -14.55 1.14 5.50
N THR A 144 -15.78 1.62 5.69
CA THR A 144 -16.91 0.89 6.27
C THR A 144 -18.16 1.36 5.56
N ASP A 145 -18.75 0.50 4.73
CA ASP A 145 -19.87 0.83 3.83
C ASP A 145 -21.19 0.16 4.30
N GLY A 146 -21.24 -0.26 5.57
CA GLY A 146 -22.40 -0.93 6.17
C GLY A 146 -22.25 -2.45 6.14
N ASN A 147 -23.33 -3.17 5.81
CA ASN A 147 -23.35 -4.63 5.76
C ASN A 147 -23.58 -5.12 4.32
N ASP A 148 -23.00 -6.27 3.99
CA ASP A 148 -23.29 -6.99 2.75
C ASP A 148 -24.66 -7.67 2.77
N ALA A 149 -25.05 -8.28 1.65
CA ALA A 149 -26.32 -8.99 1.50
C ALA A 149 -26.51 -10.18 2.46
N LEU A 150 -25.45 -10.63 3.14
CA LEU A 150 -25.45 -11.70 4.12
C LEU A 150 -25.35 -11.18 5.57
N GLY A 151 -25.45 -9.86 5.76
CA GLY A 151 -25.41 -9.21 7.08
C GLY A 151 -24.02 -9.12 7.70
N ARG A 152 -22.97 -9.39 6.93
CA ARG A 152 -21.57 -9.26 7.38
C ARG A 152 -21.07 -7.86 7.09
N LEU A 153 -20.14 -7.36 7.90
CA LEU A 153 -19.60 -6.02 7.71
C LEU A 153 -18.92 -5.90 6.32
N ASP A 154 -19.28 -4.87 5.56
CA ASP A 154 -18.56 -4.46 4.35
C ASP A 154 -17.58 -3.35 4.73
N ALA A 155 -16.47 -3.78 5.31
CA ALA A 155 -15.39 -2.91 5.74
C ALA A 155 -14.05 -3.50 5.36
N GLY A 156 -13.03 -2.64 5.31
CA GLY A 156 -11.69 -3.08 4.99
C GLY A 156 -10.77 -1.92 4.64
N LEU A 157 -9.90 -2.18 3.67
CA LEU A 157 -8.83 -1.29 3.25
C LEU A 157 -9.02 -0.85 1.81
N MET A 158 -9.15 0.46 1.60
CA MET A 158 -8.88 1.07 0.31
C MET A 158 -7.36 1.22 0.19
N PHE A 159 -6.71 0.18 -0.31
CA PHE A 159 -5.26 0.13 -0.46
C PHE A 159 -4.85 0.99 -1.65
N LEU A 160 -3.91 1.89 -1.39
CA LEU A 160 -3.28 2.73 -2.40
C LEU A 160 -1.77 2.52 -2.29
N ALA A 161 -1.12 2.23 -3.40
CA ALA A 161 0.33 2.17 -3.48
C ALA A 161 0.84 2.98 -4.66
N PHE A 162 1.80 3.86 -4.38
CA PHE A 162 2.57 4.57 -5.38
C PHE A 162 3.86 3.81 -5.64
N VAL A 163 4.09 3.51 -6.91
CA VAL A 163 5.25 2.75 -7.39
C VAL A 163 5.78 3.33 -8.69
N ARG A 164 7.07 3.16 -8.91
CA ARG A 164 7.75 3.60 -10.12
C ARG A 164 7.36 2.82 -11.36
N ASP A 165 7.25 1.50 -11.24
CA ASP A 165 6.80 0.62 -12.32
C ASP A 165 6.01 -0.56 -11.72
N PRO A 166 4.68 -0.63 -11.90
CA PRO A 166 3.86 -1.70 -11.34
C PRO A 166 4.30 -3.11 -11.75
N ARG A 167 4.90 -3.27 -12.95
CA ARG A 167 5.33 -4.58 -13.49
C ARG A 167 6.44 -5.19 -12.67
N THR A 168 7.25 -4.36 -12.02
CA THR A 168 8.39 -4.79 -11.20
C THR A 168 8.14 -4.55 -9.71
N HIS A 169 7.44 -3.46 -9.36
CA HIS A 169 7.30 -3.00 -7.98
C HIS A 169 6.02 -3.45 -7.27
N TYR A 170 5.02 -3.98 -7.99
CA TYR A 170 3.76 -4.39 -7.37
C TYR A 170 3.28 -5.77 -7.83
N VAL A 171 3.15 -5.98 -9.14
CA VAL A 171 2.53 -7.18 -9.71
C VAL A 171 3.22 -8.48 -9.28
N PRO A 172 4.56 -8.60 -9.28
CA PRO A 172 5.22 -9.84 -8.87
C PRO A 172 4.96 -10.16 -7.39
N MET A 173 5.11 -9.17 -6.51
CA MET A 173 4.84 -9.32 -5.07
C MET A 173 3.37 -9.71 -4.83
N GLN A 174 2.41 -9.00 -5.42
CA GLN A 174 0.99 -9.30 -5.28
C GLN A 174 0.63 -10.68 -5.84
N THR A 175 1.32 -11.15 -6.88
CA THR A 175 1.15 -12.51 -7.42
C THR A 175 1.62 -13.57 -6.42
N THR A 176 2.75 -13.33 -5.73
CA THR A 176 3.21 -14.19 -4.64
C THR A 176 2.22 -14.19 -3.48
N LEU A 177 1.75 -13.01 -3.05
CA LEU A 177 0.78 -12.90 -1.96
C LEU A 177 -0.52 -13.65 -2.30
N ALA A 178 -1.07 -13.46 -3.51
CA ALA A 178 -2.29 -14.14 -3.94
C ALA A 178 -2.19 -15.68 -3.96
N ARG A 179 -0.97 -16.23 -4.07
CA ARG A 179 -0.73 -17.68 -4.13
C ARG A 179 -0.43 -18.31 -2.77
N SER A 180 0.16 -17.56 -1.84
CA SER A 180 0.85 -18.15 -0.69
C SER A 180 0.70 -17.39 0.62
N ASP A 181 0.05 -16.21 0.62
CA ASP A 181 -0.14 -15.43 1.83
C ASP A 181 -1.27 -16.02 2.69
N ALA A 182 -0.94 -16.36 3.94
CA ALA A 182 -1.92 -16.81 4.92
C ALA A 182 -3.00 -15.75 5.18
N MET A 183 -2.69 -14.46 5.00
CA MET A 183 -3.67 -13.38 5.15
C MET A 183 -4.77 -13.42 4.07
N GLY A 184 -4.53 -14.11 2.95
CA GLY A 184 -5.50 -14.29 1.87
C GLY A 184 -6.82 -14.94 2.31
N GLU A 185 -6.82 -15.72 3.40
CA GLU A 185 -8.04 -16.29 3.98
C GLU A 185 -9.00 -15.23 4.52
N TYR A 186 -8.48 -14.08 4.94
CA TYR A 186 -9.25 -13.00 5.57
C TYR A 186 -9.48 -11.79 4.66
N LEU A 187 -8.99 -11.84 3.42
CA LEU A 187 -9.03 -10.71 2.49
C LEU A 187 -9.77 -11.06 1.20
N GLN A 188 -10.63 -10.16 0.75
CA GLN A 188 -11.29 -10.25 -0.54
C GLN A 188 -11.06 -8.97 -1.36
N HIS A 189 -10.36 -9.08 -2.48
CA HIS A 189 -10.20 -7.98 -3.41
C HIS A 189 -11.49 -7.80 -4.23
N THR A 190 -12.20 -6.70 -4.01
CA THR A 190 -13.52 -6.41 -4.62
C THR A 190 -13.49 -5.28 -5.64
N GLY A 191 -12.36 -4.58 -5.74
CA GLY A 191 -12.16 -3.52 -6.73
C GLY A 191 -10.67 -3.31 -7.03
N SER A 192 -10.37 -2.86 -8.24
CA SER A 192 -9.00 -2.62 -8.70
C SER A 192 -8.95 -1.46 -9.68
N GLY A 193 -7.85 -0.71 -9.65
CA GLY A 193 -7.50 0.27 -10.66
C GLY A 193 -5.99 0.47 -10.72
N LEU A 194 -5.50 0.83 -11.89
CA LEU A 194 -4.12 1.23 -12.13
C LEU A 194 -4.15 2.55 -12.89
N TYR A 195 -3.45 3.55 -12.36
CA TYR A 195 -3.47 4.91 -12.89
C TYR A 195 -2.06 5.45 -13.04
N ALA A 196 -1.82 6.20 -14.11
CA ALA A 196 -0.65 7.07 -14.20
C ALA A 196 -0.97 8.39 -13.47
N VAL A 197 -0.09 8.79 -12.56
CA VAL A 197 -0.19 10.03 -11.79
C VAL A 197 0.91 10.96 -12.27
N PRO A 198 0.60 12.00 -13.07
CA PRO A 198 1.59 12.93 -13.58
C PRO A 198 2.32 13.67 -12.45
N ALA A 199 3.47 14.25 -12.80
CA ALA A 199 4.21 15.12 -11.92
C ALA A 199 3.38 16.35 -11.49
N GLY A 200 3.82 17.00 -10.43
CA GLY A 200 3.29 18.30 -10.04
C GLY A 200 3.41 19.32 -11.18
N VAL A 201 2.38 20.15 -11.31
CA VAL A 201 2.34 21.22 -12.32
C VAL A 201 3.30 22.34 -11.90
N ALA A 202 4.18 22.77 -12.81
CA ALA A 202 5.12 23.86 -12.54
C ALA A 202 4.37 25.18 -12.31
N GLU A 203 4.91 26.04 -11.46
CA GLU A 203 4.36 27.37 -11.25
C GLU A 203 4.26 28.14 -12.59
N GLY A 204 3.13 28.80 -12.83
CA GLY A 204 2.85 29.53 -14.07
C GLY A 204 2.43 28.69 -15.27
N SER A 205 2.35 27.35 -15.17
CA SER A 205 1.95 26.48 -16.29
C SER A 205 0.45 26.14 -16.34
N LEU A 206 -0.32 26.58 -15.35
CA LEU A 206 -1.79 26.50 -15.41
C LEU A 206 -2.35 27.54 -16.38
N VAL A 207 -3.28 27.12 -17.22
CA VAL A 207 -4.09 28.05 -18.01
C VAL A 207 -5.15 28.63 -17.09
N LEU A 208 -5.21 29.95 -16.98
CA LEU A 208 -6.20 30.65 -16.14
C LEU A 208 -7.29 31.27 -17.00
N GLY A 209 -8.53 31.18 -16.52
CA GLY A 209 -9.67 31.90 -17.07
C GLY A 209 -9.58 33.40 -16.78
N ALA A 210 -10.52 34.17 -17.34
CA ALA A 210 -10.58 35.62 -17.16
C ALA A 210 -10.74 36.06 -15.68
N ASP A 211 -11.24 35.17 -14.83
CA ASP A 211 -11.42 35.37 -13.38
C ASP A 211 -10.24 34.86 -12.54
N GLY A 212 -9.16 34.40 -13.19
CA GLY A 212 -7.98 33.82 -12.52
C GLY A 212 -8.15 32.38 -12.05
N THR A 213 -9.30 31.73 -12.32
CA THR A 213 -9.49 30.33 -11.97
C THR A 213 -8.79 29.40 -12.99
N PRO A 214 -8.17 28.29 -12.55
CA PRO A 214 -7.61 27.32 -13.49
C PRO A 214 -8.69 26.74 -14.41
N VAL A 215 -8.44 26.77 -15.72
CA VAL A 215 -9.30 26.18 -16.75
C VAL A 215 -8.58 25.05 -17.48
N THR A 216 -9.35 24.03 -17.87
CA THR A 216 -8.83 22.89 -18.65
C THR A 216 -9.03 23.18 -20.15
N THR A 217 -7.93 23.26 -20.89
CA THR A 217 -7.90 23.49 -22.35
C THR A 217 -6.92 22.53 -23.01
N ALA A 218 -6.84 22.52 -24.34
CA ALA A 218 -5.82 21.74 -25.07
C ALA A 218 -4.38 22.19 -24.78
N ALA A 219 -4.18 23.40 -24.25
CA ALA A 219 -2.87 23.91 -23.83
C ALA A 219 -2.55 23.61 -22.36
N SER A 220 -3.49 23.03 -21.60
CA SER A 220 -3.26 22.66 -20.21
C SER A 220 -2.33 21.44 -20.11
N PRO A 221 -1.47 21.36 -19.09
CA PRO A 221 -0.59 20.21 -18.91
C PRO A 221 -1.41 18.92 -18.69
N PHE A 222 -0.92 17.81 -19.23
CA PHE A 222 -1.51 16.47 -19.08
C PHE A 222 -2.94 16.31 -19.64
N VAL A 223 -3.32 17.13 -20.63
CA VAL A 223 -4.63 17.05 -21.31
C VAL A 223 -4.47 16.54 -22.75
N GLY A 224 -5.36 15.64 -23.16
CA GLY A 224 -5.45 15.16 -24.54
C GLY A 224 -4.72 13.85 -24.81
N GLN A 225 -4.89 13.34 -26.03
CA GLN A 225 -4.38 12.02 -26.43
C GLN A 225 -2.87 12.01 -26.69
N ALA A 226 -2.26 13.16 -26.93
CA ALA A 226 -0.81 13.33 -27.09
C ALA A 226 0.00 12.96 -25.83
N ALA A 227 -0.65 12.79 -24.67
CA ALA A 227 -0.01 12.20 -23.50
C ALA A 227 0.12 10.67 -23.63
N PHE A 228 -0.56 9.99 -24.55
CA PHE A 228 -0.56 8.52 -24.66
C PHE A 228 0.06 8.00 -25.96
N ASP A 229 0.55 8.90 -26.81
CA ASP A 229 1.28 8.60 -28.05
C ASP A 229 2.80 8.58 -27.80
#